data_AF-A0A250II55-F1
#
_entry.id   AF-A0A250II55-F1
#
_cell.length_a   1.000
_cell.length_b   1.000
_cell.length_c   1.000
_cell.angle_alpha   90.00
_cell.angle_beta   90.00
_cell.angle_gamma   90.00
#
_symmetry.space_group_name_H-M   'P 1'
#
loop_
_entity.id
_entity.type
_entity.pdbx_description
1 polymer ?
#
loop_
_entity_poly.entity_id
_entity_poly.type
_entity_poly.pdbx_seq_one_letter_code
_entity_poly.pdbx_strand_id
1 'polypeptide(L)'
;MTRFPKFITAALLLSAAACQSDKVDRDAKARIFSAEDPPKVVASAAEKLNPQDVADNPRVARRILSMDAAEVTERLGPHAYTATVSYEWTGVQGAGSNKLTETRTFRAGPGGVGGDFHGLLENSRDQGLEVMRVDGQVYARNRYGTFRQRLRDRGMAERTRAELTGAIRDVDALFRGRLHLSAQNTVTYEGRTAWRYAVDLGPEGDTGTTPVVLPALAEPKGGRDESTRRRLAFFDRRVPQSLSGEVLVDAQTSVVLKVRLDGRIAVPANDVAGAAELRMVLESALSEIGKDPDLKAPENFLPDADKPQGIADALDRFGIPRNKPEGATPAGAASPSEEPSDEEAN
;
A
#
# COMPACT_ATOMS: atom_id res chain seq x y z
N MET A 1 -21.75 68.50 51.50
CA MET A 1 -23.01 67.74 51.30
C MET A 1 -23.56 68.20 49.96
N THR A 2 -23.82 67.44 48.89
CA THR A 2 -24.04 66.01 48.66
C THR A 2 -24.03 65.75 47.14
N ARG A 3 -23.32 64.70 46.71
CA ARG A 3 -23.56 63.76 45.57
C ARG A 3 -23.73 64.26 44.12
N PHE A 4 -22.66 64.15 43.32
CA PHE A 4 -22.69 63.97 41.87
C PHE A 4 -22.68 62.48 41.49
N PRO A 5 -23.39 62.03 40.42
CA PRO A 5 -23.55 60.61 40.11
C PRO A 5 -22.36 60.05 39.30
N LYS A 6 -21.81 58.94 39.80
CA LYS A 6 -20.86 58.06 39.12
C LYS A 6 -21.62 57.14 38.15
N PHE A 7 -21.86 57.52 36.89
CA PHE A 7 -22.45 56.60 35.90
C PHE A 7 -22.01 56.86 34.45
N ILE A 8 -20.75 57.23 34.20
CA ILE A 8 -20.19 57.21 32.82
C ILE A 8 -18.77 56.66 32.88
N THR A 9 -18.62 55.38 33.24
CA THR A 9 -17.33 54.68 33.12
C THR A 9 -17.51 53.17 33.05
N ALA A 10 -18.56 52.70 32.37
CA ALA A 10 -18.82 51.26 32.20
C ALA A 10 -19.25 50.87 30.77
N ALA A 11 -19.07 51.76 29.79
CA ALA A 11 -19.45 51.49 28.39
C ALA A 11 -18.26 51.43 27.41
N LEU A 12 -17.03 51.76 27.84
CA LEU A 12 -15.83 51.73 26.99
C LEU A 12 -14.90 50.53 27.22
N LEU A 13 -15.20 49.66 28.19
CA LEU A 13 -14.42 48.44 28.47
C LEU A 13 -15.04 47.14 27.93
N LEU A 14 -16.26 47.20 27.37
CA LEU A 14 -16.88 46.05 26.69
C LEU A 14 -16.62 46.00 25.18
N SER A 15 -16.06 47.06 24.57
CA SER A 15 -15.71 47.09 23.14
C SER A 15 -14.29 46.58 22.84
N ALA A 16 -13.44 46.37 23.85
CA ALA A 16 -12.09 45.83 23.67
C ALA A 16 -12.01 44.28 23.73
N ALA A 17 -13.04 43.61 24.26
CA ALA A 17 -13.09 42.15 24.36
C ALA A 17 -13.71 41.47 23.11
N ALA A 18 -14.33 42.25 22.20
CA ALA A 18 -14.93 41.71 20.97
C ALA A 18 -13.90 41.42 19.86
N CYS A 19 -12.73 42.09 19.87
CA CYS A 19 -11.68 41.90 18.85
C CYS A 19 -10.74 40.70 19.10
N GLN A 20 -10.91 39.97 20.20
CA GLN A 20 -10.13 38.74 20.48
C GLN A 20 -10.76 37.47 19.89
N SER A 21 -12.05 37.53 19.53
CA SER A 21 -12.75 36.45 18.81
C SER A 21 -12.24 36.26 17.37
N ASP A 22 -11.57 37.29 16.83
CA ASP A 22 -11.15 37.38 15.44
C ASP A 22 -9.79 36.73 15.15
N LYS A 23 -9.03 36.32 16.17
CA LYS A 23 -7.76 35.59 15.93
C LYS A 23 -8.03 34.14 15.56
N VAL A 24 -8.94 33.48 16.26
CA VAL A 24 -9.30 32.07 15.99
C VAL A 24 -10.03 31.95 14.66
N ASP A 25 -10.93 32.89 14.35
CA ASP A 25 -11.64 32.92 13.07
C ASP A 25 -10.70 33.27 11.90
N ARG A 26 -9.75 34.21 12.07
CA ARG A 26 -8.70 34.46 11.05
C ARG A 26 -7.75 33.29 10.88
N ASP A 27 -7.33 32.63 11.95
CA ASP A 27 -6.45 31.46 11.86
C ASP A 27 -7.19 30.27 11.23
N ALA A 28 -8.50 30.11 11.48
CA ALA A 28 -9.34 29.09 10.85
C ALA A 28 -9.57 29.41 9.36
N LYS A 29 -9.92 30.65 9.01
CA LYS A 29 -10.03 31.11 7.62
C LYS A 29 -8.70 30.99 6.88
N ALA A 30 -7.58 31.31 7.52
CA ALA A 30 -6.26 31.13 6.93
C ALA A 30 -5.92 29.66 6.65
N ARG A 31 -6.44 28.70 7.42
CA ARG A 31 -6.31 27.25 7.15
C ARG A 31 -7.28 26.75 6.08
N ILE A 32 -8.47 27.36 5.98
CA ILE A 32 -9.48 27.01 4.97
C ILE A 32 -9.10 27.58 3.59
N PHE A 33 -8.44 28.74 3.57
CA PHE A 33 -8.04 29.45 2.35
C PHE A 33 -6.53 29.43 2.08
N SER A 34 -5.72 28.71 2.87
CA SER A 34 -4.34 28.42 2.50
C SER A 34 -4.34 27.53 1.27
N ALA A 35 -3.32 27.70 0.40
CA ALA A 35 -3.06 26.75 -0.67
C ALA A 35 -3.09 25.33 -0.08
N GLU A 36 -3.90 24.47 -0.66
CA GLU A 36 -4.02 23.08 -0.22
C GLU A 36 -2.61 22.48 -0.18
N ASP A 37 -2.21 21.96 0.97
CA ASP A 37 -0.90 21.33 1.11
C ASP A 37 -0.77 20.28 0.00
N PRO A 38 0.37 20.24 -0.71
CA PRO A 38 0.54 19.31 -1.80
C PRO A 38 0.27 17.89 -1.30
N PRO A 39 -0.31 17.00 -2.13
CA PRO A 39 -0.57 15.63 -1.72
C PRO A 39 0.68 15.03 -1.06
N LYS A 40 0.51 14.29 0.05
CA LYS A 40 1.65 13.80 0.86
C LYS A 40 2.77 13.15 0.03
N VAL A 41 2.40 12.46 -1.04
CA VAL A 41 3.32 11.84 -1.99
C VAL A 41 4.21 12.86 -2.70
N VAL A 42 3.67 14.00 -3.13
CA VAL A 42 4.43 15.09 -3.76
C VAL A 42 5.41 15.71 -2.77
N ALA A 43 4.97 15.92 -1.51
CA ALA A 43 5.85 16.40 -0.44
C ALA A 43 6.98 15.40 -0.14
N SER A 44 6.66 14.10 -0.06
CA SER A 44 7.64 13.02 0.11
C SER A 44 8.60 12.92 -1.07
N ALA A 45 8.14 13.12 -2.30
CA ALA A 45 8.98 13.11 -3.50
C ALA A 45 9.96 14.30 -3.54
N ALA A 46 9.57 15.45 -2.99
CA ALA A 46 10.41 16.63 -2.88
C ALA A 46 11.51 16.52 -1.79
N GLU A 47 11.39 15.54 -0.89
CA GLU A 47 12.38 15.27 0.15
C GLU A 47 13.75 14.92 -0.46
N LYS A 48 14.78 15.68 -0.09
CA LYS A 48 16.17 15.42 -0.50
C LYS A 48 16.77 14.37 0.43
N LEU A 49 16.93 13.17 -0.09
CA LEU A 49 17.62 12.07 0.57
C LEU A 49 19.01 11.98 -0.05
N ASN A 50 20.08 12.17 0.72
CA ASN A 50 21.44 12.01 0.19
C ASN A 50 21.80 10.52 0.15
N PRO A 51 21.98 9.90 -1.03
CA PRO A 51 22.33 8.48 -1.12
C PRO A 51 23.66 8.18 -0.43
N GLN A 52 24.60 9.13 -0.36
CA GLN A 52 25.89 8.91 0.29
C GLN A 52 25.74 8.61 1.79
N ASP A 53 24.71 9.17 2.43
CA ASP A 53 24.47 9.00 3.87
C ASP A 53 23.83 7.64 4.20
N VAL A 54 23.47 6.83 3.20
CA VAL A 54 22.77 5.55 3.39
C VAL A 54 23.53 4.57 4.26
N ALA A 55 24.86 4.50 4.11
CA ALA A 55 25.68 3.55 4.86
C ALA A 55 25.77 3.92 6.35
N ASP A 56 25.79 5.22 6.65
CA ASP A 56 26.02 5.73 8.01
C ASP A 56 24.72 6.14 8.72
N ASN A 57 23.58 6.17 8.00
CA ASN A 57 22.30 6.60 8.52
C ASN A 57 21.17 5.60 8.21
N PRO A 58 20.85 4.70 9.17
CA PRO A 58 19.79 3.71 9.04
C PRO A 58 18.42 4.31 8.70
N ARG A 59 18.13 5.55 9.10
CA ARG A 59 16.85 6.22 8.76
C ARG A 59 16.79 6.57 7.28
N VAL A 60 17.88 7.05 6.69
CA VAL A 60 17.96 7.35 5.27
C VAL A 60 17.86 6.08 4.45
N ALA A 61 18.58 5.02 4.85
CA ALA A 61 18.47 3.71 4.22
C ALA A 61 17.02 3.19 4.22
N ARG A 62 16.36 3.21 5.38
CA ARG A 62 14.96 2.77 5.52
C ARG A 62 14.01 3.60 4.67
N ARG A 63 14.19 4.92 4.64
CA ARG A 63 13.36 5.83 3.85
C ARG A 63 13.45 5.57 2.35
N ILE A 64 14.65 5.26 1.86
CA ILE A 64 14.90 4.89 0.45
C ILE A 64 14.29 3.52 0.13
N LEU A 65 14.50 2.52 1.00
CA LEU A 65 13.98 1.17 0.81
C LEU A 65 12.45 1.06 0.92
N SER A 66 11.78 2.08 1.48
CA SER A 66 10.33 2.08 1.75
C SER A 66 9.53 3.02 0.83
N MET A 67 10.15 3.63 -0.18
CA MET A 67 9.44 4.47 -1.16
C MET A 67 8.28 3.71 -1.80
N ASP A 68 7.13 4.37 -1.89
CA ASP A 68 5.95 3.79 -2.55
C ASP A 68 5.98 4.03 -4.07
N ALA A 69 5.12 3.32 -4.81
CA ALA A 69 5.06 3.42 -6.26
C ALA A 69 4.75 4.83 -6.77
N ALA A 70 3.94 5.58 -6.01
CA ALA A 70 3.51 6.92 -6.39
C ALA A 70 4.68 7.87 -6.32
N GLU A 71 5.41 7.84 -5.19
CA GLU A 71 6.61 8.62 -4.98
C GLU A 71 7.69 8.27 -6.01
N VAL A 72 7.89 6.98 -6.29
CA VAL A 72 8.83 6.54 -7.33
C VAL A 72 8.47 7.14 -8.69
N THR A 73 7.17 7.16 -9.04
CA THR A 73 6.68 7.76 -10.28
C THR A 73 6.82 9.28 -10.28
N GLU A 74 6.56 9.97 -9.17
CA GLU A 74 6.79 11.43 -9.05
C GLU A 74 8.28 11.78 -9.20
N ARG A 75 9.17 10.94 -8.67
CA ARG A 75 10.63 11.15 -8.71
C ARG A 75 11.24 10.83 -10.07
N LEU A 76 10.79 9.78 -10.75
CA LEU A 76 11.39 9.28 -12.00
C LEU A 76 10.59 9.60 -13.26
N GLY A 77 9.30 9.89 -13.13
CA GLY A 77 8.34 9.88 -14.22
C GLY A 77 7.88 8.45 -14.58
N PRO A 78 7.27 8.29 -15.78
CA PRO A 78 6.85 6.99 -16.31
C PRO A 78 8.01 5.98 -16.35
N HIS A 79 7.73 4.72 -16.06
CA HIS A 79 8.73 3.66 -16.02
C HIS A 79 8.08 2.27 -16.02
N ALA A 80 8.88 1.25 -16.30
CA ALA A 80 8.54 -0.14 -16.08
C ALA A 80 9.30 -0.69 -14.86
N TYR A 81 8.66 -1.58 -14.11
CA TYR A 81 9.21 -2.32 -12.99
C TYR A 81 8.95 -3.81 -13.21
N THR A 82 9.96 -4.63 -12.98
CA THR A 82 9.82 -6.10 -12.93
C THR A 82 10.45 -6.61 -11.66
N ALA A 83 9.80 -7.57 -11.00
CA ALA A 83 10.35 -8.33 -9.90
C ALA A 83 10.05 -9.82 -10.04
N THR A 84 11.02 -10.65 -9.69
CA THR A 84 10.84 -12.08 -9.46
C THR A 84 11.23 -12.39 -8.02
N VAL A 85 10.32 -13.02 -7.28
CA VAL A 85 10.55 -13.42 -5.89
C VAL A 85 10.36 -14.92 -5.79
N SER A 86 11.40 -15.63 -5.36
CA SER A 86 11.33 -17.07 -5.08
C SER A 86 11.35 -17.30 -3.58
N TYR A 87 10.36 -18.04 -3.10
CA TYR A 87 10.25 -18.53 -1.73
C TYR A 87 10.45 -20.04 -1.74
N GLU A 88 11.39 -20.53 -0.94
CA GLU A 88 11.60 -21.96 -0.75
C GLU A 88 11.52 -22.26 0.75
N TRP A 89 10.47 -22.98 1.14
CA TRP A 89 10.27 -23.43 2.50
C TRP A 89 10.76 -24.87 2.65
N THR A 90 11.69 -25.08 3.57
CA THR A 90 12.21 -26.40 3.93
C THR A 90 11.78 -26.72 5.36
N GLY A 91 10.98 -27.76 5.54
CA GLY A 91 10.53 -28.21 6.86
C GLY A 91 11.52 -29.13 7.56
N VAL A 92 11.02 -29.90 8.53
CA VAL A 92 11.77 -30.95 9.24
C VAL A 92 12.38 -31.93 8.24
N GLN A 93 13.55 -32.49 8.56
CA GLN A 93 14.22 -33.51 7.72
C GLN A 93 13.23 -34.58 7.24
N GLY A 94 13.17 -34.78 5.92
CA GLY A 94 12.29 -35.74 5.26
C GLY A 94 10.93 -35.22 4.81
N ALA A 95 10.51 -34.00 5.20
CA ALA A 95 9.21 -33.42 4.82
C ALA A 95 9.17 -32.79 3.41
N GLY A 96 10.30 -32.76 2.69
CA GLY A 96 10.45 -32.11 1.38
C GLY A 96 10.54 -30.57 1.46
N SER A 97 10.78 -29.94 0.30
CA SER A 97 10.72 -28.48 0.15
C SER A 97 9.48 -28.05 -0.62
N ASN A 98 8.92 -26.89 -0.27
CA ASN A 98 7.84 -26.26 -1.00
C ASN A 98 8.33 -24.94 -1.59
N LYS A 99 8.27 -24.83 -2.92
CA LYS A 99 8.71 -23.66 -3.66
C LYS A 99 7.52 -22.90 -4.25
N LEU A 100 7.56 -21.59 -4.13
CA LEU A 100 6.69 -20.64 -4.80
C LEU A 100 7.55 -19.58 -5.48
N THR A 101 7.31 -19.33 -6.75
CA THR A 101 7.93 -18.20 -7.47
C THR A 101 6.85 -17.25 -7.92
N GLU A 102 6.99 -15.97 -7.58
CA GLU A 102 6.12 -14.88 -8.01
C GLU A 102 6.84 -13.99 -9.00
N THR A 103 6.13 -13.57 -10.04
CA THR A 103 6.59 -12.54 -10.98
C THR A 103 5.63 -11.37 -10.91
N ARG A 104 6.17 -10.17 -10.69
CA ARG A 104 5.44 -8.91 -10.60
C ARG A 104 5.93 -8.01 -11.72
N THR A 105 5.03 -7.52 -12.56
CA THR A 105 5.35 -6.47 -13.53
C THR A 105 4.44 -5.28 -13.30
N PHE A 106 4.98 -4.09 -13.45
CA PHE A 106 4.26 -2.85 -13.27
C PHE A 106 4.77 -1.83 -14.28
N ARG A 107 3.85 -1.15 -14.98
CA ARG A 107 4.14 -0.04 -15.88
C ARG A 107 3.42 1.18 -15.38
N ALA A 108 4.17 2.22 -15.03
CA ALA A 108 3.65 3.52 -14.64
C ALA A 108 3.52 4.43 -15.86
N GLY A 109 2.32 4.97 -16.07
CA GLY A 109 2.08 6.15 -16.88
C GLY A 109 2.40 7.45 -16.12
N PRO A 110 2.14 8.61 -16.72
CA PRO A 110 2.31 9.89 -16.05
C PRO A 110 1.31 10.08 -14.89
N GLY A 111 1.68 10.87 -13.87
CA GLY A 111 0.73 11.37 -12.86
C GLY A 111 0.73 10.69 -11.47
N GLY A 112 1.80 9.97 -11.10
CA GLY A 112 2.08 9.56 -9.72
C GLY A 112 0.92 8.89 -8.96
N VAL A 113 0.24 9.61 -8.08
CA VAL A 113 -0.86 9.07 -7.23
C VAL A 113 -2.07 8.65 -8.06
N GLY A 114 -2.50 9.52 -8.98
CA GLY A 114 -3.68 9.30 -9.83
C GLY A 114 -3.33 8.75 -11.21
N GLY A 115 -2.05 8.60 -11.50
CA GLY A 115 -1.54 8.21 -12.81
C GLY A 115 -2.01 6.84 -13.27
N ASP A 116 -2.01 6.68 -14.58
CA ASP A 116 -2.32 5.43 -15.23
C ASP A 116 -1.26 4.38 -14.89
N PHE A 117 -1.68 3.13 -14.78
CA PHE A 117 -0.74 2.04 -14.62
C PHE A 117 -1.30 0.72 -15.14
N HIS A 118 -0.39 -0.21 -15.43
CA HIS A 118 -0.71 -1.59 -15.73
C HIS A 118 0.16 -2.50 -14.87
N GLY A 119 -0.49 -3.33 -14.07
CA GLY A 119 0.14 -4.23 -13.13
C GLY A 119 -0.29 -5.68 -13.35
N LEU A 120 0.66 -6.61 -13.24
CA LEU A 120 0.42 -8.05 -13.33
C LEU A 120 1.24 -8.77 -12.25
N LEU A 121 0.57 -9.62 -11.49
CA LEU A 121 1.15 -10.56 -10.54
C LEU A 121 0.82 -11.97 -11.03
N GLU A 122 1.81 -12.83 -11.19
CA GLU A 122 1.63 -14.26 -11.47
C GLU A 122 2.52 -15.10 -10.55
N ASN A 123 2.17 -16.38 -10.37
CA ASN A 123 3.03 -17.30 -9.64
C ASN A 123 3.14 -18.70 -10.28
N SER A 124 4.07 -19.50 -9.76
CA SER A 124 4.36 -20.87 -10.18
C SER A 124 3.29 -21.90 -9.81
N ARG A 125 2.11 -21.46 -9.39
CA ARG A 125 0.95 -22.28 -9.01
C ARG A 125 -0.29 -21.91 -9.81
N ASP A 126 -0.09 -21.35 -11.00
CA ASP A 126 -1.16 -20.96 -11.94
C ASP A 126 -2.14 -19.92 -11.39
N GLN A 127 -1.71 -19.14 -10.40
CA GLN A 127 -2.48 -17.99 -9.90
C GLN A 127 -1.92 -16.69 -10.45
N GLY A 128 -2.80 -15.70 -10.58
CA GLY A 128 -2.39 -14.36 -10.98
C GLY A 128 -3.53 -13.38 -10.97
N LEU A 129 -3.16 -12.11 -10.87
CA LEU A 129 -4.03 -10.95 -10.84
C LEU A 129 -3.44 -9.89 -11.75
N GLU A 130 -4.27 -9.33 -12.62
CA GLU A 130 -3.91 -8.22 -13.50
C GLU A 130 -4.85 -7.05 -13.24
N VAL A 131 -4.27 -5.87 -13.05
CA VAL A 131 -4.98 -4.64 -12.73
C VAL A 131 -4.46 -3.52 -13.60
N MET A 132 -5.37 -2.75 -14.19
CA MET A 132 -5.06 -1.56 -14.97
C MET A 132 -5.84 -0.39 -14.40
N ARG A 133 -5.20 0.77 -14.33
CA ARG A 133 -5.87 2.07 -14.23
C ARG A 133 -5.55 2.85 -15.49
N VAL A 134 -6.58 3.26 -16.21
CA VAL A 134 -6.46 4.10 -17.40
C VAL A 134 -7.57 5.14 -17.39
N ASP A 135 -7.22 6.41 -17.53
CA ASP A 135 -8.15 7.56 -17.48
C ASP A 135 -9.04 7.54 -16.22
N GLY A 136 -8.44 7.18 -15.08
CA GLY A 136 -9.15 7.06 -13.79
C GLY A 136 -10.08 5.85 -13.66
N GLN A 137 -10.24 5.04 -14.71
CA GLN A 137 -11.03 3.80 -14.67
C GLN A 137 -10.17 2.61 -14.28
N VAL A 138 -10.68 1.76 -13.40
CA VAL A 138 -9.96 0.57 -12.93
C VAL A 138 -10.53 -0.68 -13.59
N TYR A 139 -9.65 -1.50 -14.15
CA TYR A 139 -9.97 -2.79 -14.74
C TYR A 139 -9.18 -3.87 -14.02
N ALA A 140 -9.80 -5.04 -13.78
CA ALA A 140 -9.09 -6.16 -13.20
C ALA A 140 -9.57 -7.51 -13.74
N ARG A 141 -8.65 -8.46 -13.80
CA ARG A 141 -8.94 -9.87 -14.07
C ARG A 141 -8.04 -10.78 -13.25
N ASN A 142 -8.53 -11.99 -12.99
CA ASN A 142 -7.66 -13.10 -12.63
C ASN A 142 -6.93 -13.59 -13.89
N ARG A 143 -5.85 -14.36 -13.73
CA ARG A 143 -4.99 -14.89 -14.80
C ARG A 143 -5.71 -15.32 -16.09
N TYR A 144 -6.78 -16.11 -15.97
CA TYR A 144 -7.54 -16.65 -17.11
C TYR A 144 -8.93 -16.01 -17.29
N GLY A 145 -9.21 -14.93 -16.55
CA GLY A 145 -10.51 -14.25 -16.59
C GLY A 145 -10.58 -13.16 -17.66
N THR A 146 -11.79 -12.72 -17.98
CA THR A 146 -12.02 -11.48 -18.73
C THR A 146 -11.83 -10.27 -17.80
N PHE A 147 -11.29 -9.17 -18.32
CA PHE A 147 -11.28 -7.91 -17.60
C PHE A 147 -12.68 -7.50 -17.17
N ARG A 148 -12.79 -6.95 -15.98
CA ARG A 148 -13.99 -6.31 -15.47
C ARG A 148 -13.65 -4.88 -15.09
N GLN A 149 -14.45 -3.93 -15.57
CA GLN A 149 -14.40 -2.57 -15.07
C GLN A 149 -14.90 -2.55 -13.62
N ARG A 150 -14.25 -1.76 -12.78
CA ARG A 150 -14.54 -1.59 -11.36
C ARG A 150 -14.87 -0.12 -11.13
N LEU A 151 -16.14 0.24 -11.30
CA LEU A 151 -16.60 1.62 -11.10
C LEU A 151 -16.48 2.05 -9.64
N ARG A 152 -16.67 1.10 -8.72
CA ARG A 152 -16.55 1.33 -7.27
C ARG A 152 -15.24 0.76 -6.74
N ASP A 153 -14.10 1.25 -7.23
CA ASP A 153 -12.81 0.86 -6.68
C ASP A 153 -12.66 1.35 -5.23
N ARG A 154 -12.63 0.42 -4.27
CA ARG A 154 -12.39 0.71 -2.84
C ARG A 154 -10.91 0.55 -2.51
N GLY A 155 -10.06 1.20 -3.30
CA GLY A 155 -8.60 1.18 -3.16
C GLY A 155 -7.93 -0.14 -3.53
N MET A 156 -8.56 -0.99 -4.34
CA MET A 156 -7.94 -2.21 -4.86
C MET A 156 -6.78 -1.86 -5.80
N ALA A 157 -6.93 -0.85 -6.66
CA ALA A 157 -5.85 -0.41 -7.54
C ALA A 157 -4.62 0.04 -6.73
N GLU A 158 -4.83 0.82 -5.66
CA GLU A 158 -3.74 1.27 -4.79
C GLU A 158 -3.07 0.13 -4.04
N ARG A 159 -3.85 -0.80 -3.48
CA ARG A 159 -3.28 -1.97 -2.79
C ARG A 159 -2.47 -2.84 -3.75
N THR A 160 -3.01 -3.10 -4.94
CA THR A 160 -2.33 -3.93 -5.94
C THR A 160 -1.06 -3.23 -6.43
N ARG A 161 -1.12 -1.92 -6.68
CA ARG A 161 0.07 -1.13 -7.01
C ARG A 161 1.15 -1.25 -5.94
N ALA A 162 0.79 -1.11 -4.66
CA ALA A 162 1.72 -1.25 -3.55
C ALA A 162 2.28 -2.67 -3.39
N GLU A 163 1.49 -3.71 -3.69
CA GLU A 163 1.91 -5.12 -3.67
C GLU A 163 2.90 -5.42 -4.81
N LEU A 164 2.61 -4.93 -6.02
CA LEU A 164 3.43 -5.16 -7.20
C LEU A 164 4.84 -4.57 -7.06
N THR A 165 4.95 -3.34 -6.54
CA THR A 165 6.23 -2.63 -6.43
C THR A 165 6.93 -2.81 -5.08
N GLY A 166 6.23 -3.39 -4.10
CA GLY A 166 6.66 -3.49 -2.70
C GLY A 166 7.68 -4.59 -2.38
N ALA A 167 8.21 -5.32 -3.35
CA ALA A 167 8.95 -6.56 -3.09
C ALA A 167 10.17 -6.38 -2.16
N ILE A 168 10.94 -5.30 -2.30
CA ILE A 168 12.09 -5.04 -1.41
C ILE A 168 11.64 -4.71 0.02
N ARG A 169 10.53 -4.01 0.18
CA ARG A 169 9.93 -3.70 1.48
C ARG A 169 9.38 -4.97 2.15
N ASP A 170 8.81 -5.89 1.37
CA ASP A 170 8.36 -7.19 1.88
C ASP A 170 9.54 -8.00 2.43
N VAL A 171 10.66 -8.04 1.68
CA VAL A 171 11.92 -8.64 2.15
C VAL A 171 12.38 -7.95 3.42
N ASP A 172 12.44 -6.62 3.43
CA ASP A 172 12.90 -5.87 4.60
C ASP A 172 12.08 -6.14 5.86
N ALA A 173 10.75 -6.17 5.73
CA ALA A 173 9.85 -6.51 6.83
C ALA A 173 10.07 -7.94 7.35
N LEU A 174 10.27 -8.91 6.45
CA LEU A 174 10.57 -10.30 6.82
C LEU A 174 11.93 -10.41 7.54
N PHE A 175 12.92 -9.63 7.11
CA PHE A 175 14.23 -9.51 7.74
C PHE A 175 14.25 -8.58 8.96
N ARG A 176 13.08 -8.14 9.45
CA ARG A 176 12.91 -7.29 10.63
C ARG A 176 13.66 -5.95 10.52
N GLY A 177 13.73 -5.36 9.33
CA GLY A 177 14.46 -4.12 9.13
C GLY A 177 15.96 -4.29 9.37
N ARG A 178 16.55 -5.41 8.94
CA ARG A 178 17.98 -5.70 9.06
C ARG A 178 18.72 -5.71 7.72
N LEU A 179 18.15 -5.13 6.67
CA LEU A 179 18.90 -4.83 5.45
C LEU A 179 19.91 -3.73 5.78
N HIS A 180 21.20 -4.08 5.75
CA HIS A 180 22.31 -3.16 5.89
C HIS A 180 22.93 -2.90 4.52
N LEU A 181 23.25 -1.64 4.23
CA LEU A 181 23.71 -1.18 2.92
C LEU A 181 25.11 -0.60 3.04
N SER A 182 26.10 -1.30 2.50
CA SER A 182 27.48 -0.82 2.45
C SER A 182 27.75 -0.17 1.09
N ALA A 183 28.03 1.13 1.08
CA ALA A 183 28.33 1.86 -0.15
C ALA A 183 29.58 1.30 -0.84
N GLN A 184 29.49 1.11 -2.16
CA GLN A 184 30.62 0.70 -2.99
C GLN A 184 31.04 1.84 -3.91
N ASN A 185 30.69 1.76 -5.19
CA ASN A 185 31.01 2.73 -6.22
C ASN A 185 29.74 3.19 -6.94
N THR A 186 29.88 4.23 -7.76
CA THR A 186 28.82 4.63 -8.69
C THR A 186 28.93 3.85 -10.00
N VAL A 187 27.77 3.62 -10.64
CA VAL A 187 27.63 2.91 -11.91
C VAL A 187 26.58 3.61 -12.77
N THR A 188 26.60 3.37 -14.09
CA THR A 188 25.54 3.84 -14.99
C THR A 188 24.46 2.78 -15.15
N TYR A 189 23.19 3.16 -15.01
CA TYR A 189 22.03 2.29 -15.20
C TYR A 189 20.88 3.07 -15.86
N GLU A 190 20.32 2.57 -16.96
CA GLU A 190 19.29 3.28 -17.75
C GLU A 190 19.68 4.73 -18.10
N GLY A 191 20.97 4.98 -18.37
CA GLY A 191 21.50 6.32 -18.68
C GLY A 191 21.66 7.25 -17.46
N ARG A 192 21.43 6.77 -16.24
CA ARG A 192 21.50 7.52 -14.99
C ARG A 192 22.70 7.09 -14.15
N THR A 193 23.21 7.98 -13.32
CA THR A 193 24.23 7.64 -12.31
C THR A 193 23.55 7.03 -11.09
N ALA A 194 23.96 5.84 -10.69
CA ALA A 194 23.43 5.12 -9.54
C ALA A 194 24.56 4.75 -8.58
N TRP A 195 24.30 4.83 -7.28
CA TRP A 195 25.14 4.26 -6.25
C TRP A 195 24.89 2.76 -6.14
N ARG A 196 25.96 1.97 -6.15
CA ARG A 196 25.93 0.54 -5.86
C ARG A 196 26.19 0.32 -4.38
N TYR A 197 25.30 -0.43 -3.73
CA TYR A 197 25.47 -0.90 -2.36
C TYR A 197 25.56 -2.42 -2.35
N ALA A 198 26.52 -2.94 -1.59
CA ALA A 198 26.43 -4.32 -1.14
C ALA A 198 25.39 -4.40 -0.02
N VAL A 199 24.59 -5.46 -0.02
CA VAL A 199 23.65 -5.75 1.04
C VAL A 199 24.18 -6.89 1.89
N ASP A 200 24.08 -6.74 3.20
CA ASP A 200 24.37 -7.76 4.19
C ASP A 200 23.33 -7.74 5.34
N LEU A 201 23.40 -8.72 6.23
CA LEU A 201 22.51 -8.80 7.39
C LEU A 201 23.03 -7.91 8.52
N GLY A 202 22.36 -6.77 8.74
CA GLY A 202 22.67 -5.84 9.81
C GLY A 202 22.37 -6.35 11.22
N PRO A 203 22.78 -5.62 12.28
CA PRO A 203 22.55 -6.00 13.67
C PRO A 203 21.05 -5.97 14.05
N GLU A 204 20.71 -6.63 15.14
CA GLU A 204 19.36 -6.51 15.73
C GLU A 204 19.18 -5.12 16.38
N GLY A 205 18.04 -4.49 16.15
CA GLY A 205 17.65 -3.23 16.82
C GLY A 205 17.88 -1.95 16.03
N ASP A 206 18.64 -1.99 14.93
CA ASP A 206 18.95 -0.79 14.15
C ASP A 206 17.94 -0.52 13.00
N THR A 207 16.66 -0.56 13.34
CA THR A 207 15.58 -0.41 12.33
C THR A 207 15.27 1.04 12.00
N GLY A 208 15.83 2.02 12.73
CA GLY A 208 15.57 3.45 12.54
C GLY A 208 14.13 3.91 12.82
N THR A 209 13.21 2.98 13.09
CA THR A 209 11.78 3.22 13.31
C THR A 209 11.35 2.85 14.72
N THR A 210 10.65 3.76 15.41
CA THR A 210 9.99 3.44 16.68
C THR A 210 8.76 2.57 16.41
N PRO A 211 8.61 1.41 17.07
CA PRO A 211 7.42 0.59 16.92
C PRO A 211 6.17 1.39 17.28
N VAL A 212 5.20 1.45 16.37
CA VAL A 212 3.87 2.01 16.68
C VAL A 212 3.18 1.03 17.61
N VAL A 213 2.88 1.47 18.84
CA VAL A 213 2.09 0.66 19.79
C VAL A 213 0.63 0.69 19.30
N LEU A 214 0.26 -0.34 18.55
CA LEU A 214 -1.12 -0.56 18.16
C LEU A 214 -1.91 -1.15 19.34
N PRO A 215 -3.23 -0.88 19.44
CA PRO A 215 -4.09 -1.57 20.39
C PRO A 215 -3.98 -3.09 20.24
N ALA A 216 -4.08 -3.81 21.36
CA ALA A 216 -4.07 -5.27 21.33
C ALA A 216 -5.19 -5.78 20.42
N LEU A 217 -4.85 -6.71 19.52
CA LEU A 217 -5.82 -7.36 18.66
C LEU A 217 -6.84 -8.10 19.51
N ALA A 218 -8.13 -7.88 19.25
CA ALA A 218 -9.19 -8.65 19.90
C ALA A 218 -9.03 -10.13 19.54
N GLU A 219 -8.95 -10.99 20.54
CA GLU A 219 -8.94 -12.44 20.32
C GLU A 219 -10.34 -12.92 19.95
N PRO A 220 -10.50 -13.73 18.89
CA PRO A 220 -11.80 -14.28 18.52
C PRO A 220 -12.33 -15.22 19.61
N LYS A 221 -13.65 -15.23 19.79
CA LYS A 221 -14.34 -16.20 20.67
C LYS A 221 -14.10 -17.61 20.12
N GLY A 222 -13.36 -18.44 20.84
CA GLY A 222 -12.93 -19.78 20.40
C GLY A 222 -11.46 -19.89 20.01
N GLY A 223 -10.70 -18.80 20.09
CA GLY A 223 -9.29 -18.79 19.73
C GLY A 223 -9.07 -18.75 18.21
N ARG A 224 -7.80 -18.56 17.82
CA ARG A 224 -7.40 -18.46 16.41
C ARG A 224 -7.39 -19.83 15.75
N ASP A 225 -7.83 -19.89 14.49
CA ASP A 225 -7.72 -21.10 13.68
C ASP A 225 -6.25 -21.51 13.47
N GLU A 226 -6.04 -22.77 13.11
CA GLU A 226 -4.71 -23.37 12.94
C GLU A 226 -3.82 -22.58 11.98
N SER A 227 -4.39 -22.14 10.85
CA SER A 227 -3.63 -21.45 9.81
C SER A 227 -3.16 -20.08 10.29
N THR A 228 -4.03 -19.33 10.96
CA THR A 228 -3.70 -18.04 11.55
C THR A 228 -2.65 -18.19 12.65
N ARG A 229 -2.78 -19.22 13.52
CA ARG A 229 -1.80 -19.48 14.58
C ARG A 229 -0.41 -19.77 14.02
N ARG A 230 -0.31 -20.57 12.95
CA ARG A 230 0.98 -20.85 12.28
C ARG A 230 1.61 -19.62 11.65
N ARG A 231 0.82 -18.76 10.99
CA ARG A 231 1.30 -17.50 10.41
C ARG A 231 1.88 -16.58 11.47
N LEU A 232 1.18 -16.41 12.59
CA LEU A 232 1.65 -15.59 13.70
C LEU A 232 2.91 -16.18 14.34
N ALA A 233 2.94 -17.49 14.58
CA ALA A 233 4.13 -18.17 15.10
C ALA A 233 5.35 -17.98 14.19
N PHE A 234 5.17 -18.01 12.87
CA PHE A 234 6.24 -17.67 11.92
C PHE A 234 6.76 -16.25 12.17
N PHE A 235 5.89 -15.23 12.17
CA PHE A 235 6.33 -13.86 12.38
C PHE A 235 6.98 -13.66 13.74
N ASP A 236 6.45 -14.23 14.82
CA ASP A 236 7.02 -14.07 16.15
C ASP A 236 8.40 -14.71 16.29
N ARG A 237 8.57 -15.92 15.72
CA ARG A 237 9.74 -16.78 15.95
C ARG A 237 10.80 -16.70 14.86
N ARG A 238 10.52 -16.06 13.71
CA ARG A 238 11.48 -15.97 12.61
C ARG A 238 12.80 -15.34 13.06
N VAL A 239 13.92 -15.97 12.70
CA VAL A 239 15.27 -15.47 12.97
C VAL A 239 16.02 -15.37 11.65
N PRO A 240 16.23 -14.15 11.10
CA PRO A 240 17.12 -13.93 9.97
C PRO A 240 18.52 -14.52 10.23
N GLN A 241 19.00 -15.37 9.33
CA GLN A 241 20.30 -16.06 9.46
C GLN A 241 21.35 -15.44 8.55
N SER A 242 20.97 -15.17 7.31
CA SER A 242 21.85 -14.56 6.32
C SER A 242 21.05 -13.72 5.34
N LEU A 243 21.70 -12.68 4.85
CA LEU A 243 21.23 -11.85 3.76
C LEU A 243 22.46 -11.37 3.00
N SER A 244 22.43 -11.48 1.68
CA SER A 244 23.48 -10.94 0.82
C SER A 244 22.92 -10.46 -0.50
N GLY A 245 23.58 -9.49 -1.13
CA GLY A 245 23.16 -9.03 -2.45
C GLY A 245 23.67 -7.66 -2.85
N GLU A 246 22.96 -7.05 -3.78
CA GLU A 246 23.21 -5.70 -4.25
C GLU A 246 21.92 -4.89 -4.41
N VAL A 247 22.02 -3.59 -4.16
CA VAL A 247 20.98 -2.60 -4.45
C VAL A 247 21.63 -1.45 -5.21
N LEU A 248 20.97 -1.00 -6.29
CA LEU A 248 21.32 0.22 -7.01
C LEU A 248 20.33 1.32 -6.66
N VAL A 249 20.84 2.49 -6.25
CA VAL A 249 20.02 3.65 -5.89
C VAL A 249 20.40 4.83 -6.79
N ASP A 250 19.41 5.49 -7.39
CA ASP A 250 19.64 6.66 -8.24
C ASP A 250 20.34 7.78 -7.45
N ALA A 251 21.40 8.35 -8.01
CA ALA A 251 22.16 9.39 -7.34
C ALA A 251 21.42 10.73 -7.22
N GLN A 252 20.44 10.97 -8.09
CA GLN A 252 19.68 12.23 -8.12
C GLN A 252 18.38 12.14 -7.34
N THR A 253 17.65 11.04 -7.49
CA THR A 253 16.29 10.90 -6.95
C THR A 253 16.22 9.96 -5.76
N SER A 254 17.28 9.23 -5.46
CA SER A 254 17.36 8.29 -4.34
C SER A 254 16.39 7.11 -4.46
N VAL A 255 15.85 6.88 -5.66
CA VAL A 255 14.98 5.74 -5.96
C VAL A 255 15.80 4.47 -6.12
N VAL A 256 15.32 3.36 -5.57
CA VAL A 256 15.89 2.03 -5.82
C VAL A 256 15.62 1.62 -7.27
N LEU A 257 16.69 1.51 -8.07
CA LEU A 257 16.62 1.18 -9.49
C LEU A 257 16.72 -0.32 -9.76
N LYS A 258 17.49 -1.04 -8.95
CA LYS A 258 17.72 -2.48 -9.14
C LYS A 258 18.03 -3.15 -7.82
N VAL A 259 17.57 -4.39 -7.65
CA VAL A 259 17.75 -5.18 -6.45
C VAL A 259 18.10 -6.62 -6.85
N ARG A 260 19.07 -7.20 -6.16
CA ARG A 260 19.32 -8.65 -6.18
C ARG A 260 19.67 -9.09 -4.78
N LEU A 261 18.83 -9.91 -4.15
CA LEU A 261 19.02 -10.39 -2.78
C LEU A 261 18.86 -11.91 -2.71
N ASP A 262 19.66 -12.55 -1.87
CA ASP A 262 19.49 -13.93 -1.39
C ASP A 262 19.53 -13.92 0.13
N GLY A 263 18.48 -14.44 0.77
CA GLY A 263 18.34 -14.41 2.21
C GLY A 263 17.77 -15.71 2.77
N ARG A 264 18.15 -16.01 4.02
CA ARG A 264 17.68 -17.17 4.77
C ARG A 264 17.14 -16.77 6.13
N ILE A 265 16.01 -17.36 6.49
CA ILE A 265 15.33 -17.16 7.76
C ILE A 265 15.10 -18.54 8.38
N ALA A 266 15.63 -18.74 9.58
CA ALA A 266 15.32 -19.91 10.38
C ALA A 266 14.04 -19.66 11.19
N VAL A 267 13.27 -20.72 11.37
CA VAL A 267 12.10 -20.75 12.26
C VAL A 267 12.34 -21.88 13.24
N PRO A 268 12.76 -21.57 14.48
CA PRO A 268 13.07 -22.58 15.49
C PRO A 268 11.86 -23.48 15.75
N ALA A 269 12.14 -24.72 16.12
CA ALA A 269 11.11 -25.68 16.50
C ALA A 269 10.23 -25.11 17.63
N ASN A 270 8.97 -25.50 17.63
CA ASN A 270 8.07 -25.38 18.76
C ASN A 270 7.66 -26.78 19.21
N ASP A 271 6.99 -26.90 20.35
CA ASP A 271 6.61 -28.22 20.90
C ASP A 271 5.70 -29.07 19.97
N VAL A 272 5.21 -28.48 18.87
CA VAL A 272 4.24 -29.07 17.92
C VAL A 272 4.83 -29.21 16.50
N ALA A 273 5.94 -28.54 16.17
CA ALA A 273 6.52 -28.50 14.83
C ALA A 273 8.04 -28.36 14.90
N GLY A 274 8.77 -29.22 14.17
CA GLY A 274 10.23 -29.14 14.10
C GLY A 274 10.74 -27.88 13.38
N ALA A 275 12.05 -27.65 13.44
CA ALA A 275 12.67 -26.47 12.84
C ALA A 275 12.44 -26.41 11.33
N ALA A 276 12.32 -25.20 10.80
CA ALA A 276 12.14 -24.94 9.39
C ALA A 276 13.01 -23.78 8.91
N GLU A 277 13.25 -23.71 7.61
CA GLU A 277 13.97 -22.63 6.96
C GLU A 277 13.15 -22.08 5.79
N LEU A 278 13.13 -20.74 5.66
CA LEU A 278 12.67 -20.03 4.49
C LEU A 278 13.89 -19.42 3.78
N ARG A 279 14.15 -19.84 2.55
CA ARG A 279 15.05 -19.14 1.63
C ARG A 279 14.24 -18.22 0.72
N MET A 280 14.72 -17.00 0.55
CA MET A 280 14.13 -16.00 -0.33
C MET A 280 15.17 -15.48 -1.32
N VAL A 281 14.79 -15.42 -2.59
CA VAL A 281 15.59 -14.77 -3.63
C VAL A 281 14.74 -13.71 -4.30
N LEU A 282 15.21 -12.47 -4.30
CA LEU A 282 14.57 -11.33 -4.96
C LEU A 282 15.47 -10.82 -6.07
N GLU A 283 14.93 -10.70 -7.27
CA GLU A 283 15.52 -9.91 -8.35
C GLU A 283 14.49 -8.89 -8.82
N SER A 284 14.83 -7.60 -8.81
CA SER A 284 13.96 -6.57 -9.38
C SER A 284 14.74 -5.47 -10.08
N ALA A 285 14.08 -4.80 -11.01
CA ALA A 285 14.67 -3.78 -11.86
C ALA A 285 13.62 -2.78 -12.34
N LEU A 286 14.03 -1.52 -12.41
CA LEU A 286 13.35 -0.46 -13.14
C LEU A 286 13.96 -0.32 -14.53
N SER A 287 13.13 -0.11 -15.54
CA SER A 287 13.55 0.13 -16.92
C SER A 287 12.63 1.14 -17.59
N GLU A 288 12.97 1.56 -18.80
CA GLU A 288 12.12 2.47 -19.58
C GLU A 288 11.86 3.81 -18.84
N ILE A 289 12.82 4.24 -18.01
CA ILE A 289 12.67 5.43 -17.16
C ILE A 289 12.47 6.67 -18.03
N GLY A 290 11.42 7.43 -17.72
CA GLY A 290 11.00 8.63 -18.44
C GLY A 290 10.26 8.36 -19.76
N LYS A 291 9.97 7.09 -20.10
CA LYS A 291 9.26 6.73 -21.34
C LYS A 291 7.79 6.49 -21.03
N ASP A 292 6.91 7.29 -21.63
CA ASP A 292 5.47 7.11 -21.49
C ASP A 292 5.02 5.81 -22.20
N PRO A 293 4.40 4.85 -21.48
CA PRO A 293 3.89 3.63 -22.08
C PRO A 293 2.62 3.80 -22.94
N ASP A 294 2.00 4.99 -22.97
CA ASP A 294 0.73 5.27 -23.68
C ASP A 294 -0.35 4.21 -23.40
N LEU A 295 -0.61 3.95 -22.11
CA LEU A 295 -1.51 2.90 -21.67
C LEU A 295 -2.93 3.13 -22.21
N LYS A 296 -3.57 2.04 -22.65
CA LYS A 296 -4.95 2.02 -23.12
C LYS A 296 -5.79 1.08 -22.29
N ALA A 297 -7.07 1.40 -22.17
CA ALA A 297 -8.05 0.50 -21.58
C ALA A 297 -8.06 -0.85 -22.35
N PRO A 298 -8.36 -1.97 -21.68
CA PRO A 298 -8.45 -3.25 -22.34
C PRO A 298 -9.53 -3.22 -23.44
N GLU A 299 -9.25 -3.80 -24.60
CA GLU A 299 -10.20 -3.83 -25.73
C GLU A 299 -11.51 -4.56 -25.38
N ASN A 300 -11.42 -5.60 -24.54
CA ASN A 300 -12.53 -6.42 -24.13
C ASN A 300 -12.63 -6.46 -22.61
N PHE A 301 -13.72 -5.90 -22.06
CA PHE A 301 -14.03 -5.97 -20.64
C PHE A 301 -15.54 -6.10 -20.41
N LEU A 302 -15.90 -6.68 -19.27
CA LEU A 302 -17.27 -6.69 -18.76
C LEU A 302 -17.50 -5.44 -17.90
N PRO A 303 -18.67 -4.78 -18.01
CA PRO A 303 -19.00 -3.67 -17.13
C PRO A 303 -19.05 -4.12 -15.68
N ASP A 304 -18.92 -3.16 -14.75
CA ASP A 304 -19.08 -3.45 -13.33
C ASP A 304 -20.49 -4.02 -13.11
N ALA A 305 -20.56 -5.17 -12.43
CA ALA A 305 -21.85 -5.77 -12.12
C ALA A 305 -22.26 -5.30 -10.74
N ASP A 306 -23.43 -4.68 -10.63
CA ASP A 306 -23.98 -4.39 -9.31
C ASP A 306 -24.05 -5.69 -8.51
N LYS A 307 -23.56 -5.60 -7.26
CA LYS A 307 -23.81 -6.66 -6.30
C LYS A 307 -25.33 -6.71 -6.09
N PRO A 308 -25.94 -7.91 -6.10
CA PRO A 308 -27.33 -8.04 -5.69
C PRO A 308 -27.55 -7.29 -4.36
N GLN A 309 -28.60 -6.47 -4.28
CA GLN A 309 -28.83 -5.51 -3.18
C GLN A 309 -29.18 -6.19 -1.84
N GLY A 310 -29.24 -7.53 -1.81
CA GLY A 310 -29.42 -8.30 -0.59
C GLY A 310 -29.04 -9.77 -0.74
N ILE A 311 -29.04 -10.50 0.39
CA ILE A 311 -28.82 -11.94 0.45
C ILE A 311 -29.84 -12.68 -0.44
N ALA A 312 -31.08 -12.17 -0.51
CA ALA A 312 -32.15 -12.71 -1.33
C ALA A 312 -31.81 -12.72 -2.83
N ASP A 313 -31.40 -11.57 -3.37
CA ASP A 313 -31.01 -11.44 -4.78
C ASP A 313 -29.69 -12.19 -5.08
N ALA A 314 -28.82 -12.34 -4.08
CA ALA A 314 -27.60 -13.14 -4.20
C ALA A 314 -27.94 -14.64 -4.32
N LEU A 315 -28.80 -15.16 -3.43
CA LEU A 315 -29.24 -16.55 -3.46
C LEU A 315 -29.95 -16.88 -4.79
N ASP A 316 -30.81 -15.98 -5.28
CA ASP A 316 -31.50 -16.16 -6.56
C ASP A 316 -30.52 -16.15 -7.74
N ARG A 317 -29.57 -15.20 -7.76
CA ARG A 317 -28.53 -15.13 -8.81
C ARG A 317 -27.63 -16.36 -8.86
N PHE A 318 -27.39 -17.00 -7.72
CA PHE A 318 -26.60 -18.23 -7.61
C PHE A 318 -27.45 -19.52 -7.67
N GLY A 319 -28.76 -19.39 -7.93
CA GLY A 319 -29.67 -20.54 -8.06
C GLY A 319 -29.83 -21.34 -6.78
N ILE A 320 -29.56 -20.75 -5.61
CA ILE A 320 -29.70 -21.41 -4.31
C ILE A 320 -31.17 -21.30 -3.88
N PRO A 321 -31.92 -22.41 -3.81
CA PRO A 321 -33.32 -22.38 -3.44
C PRO A 321 -33.48 -21.84 -2.02
N ARG A 322 -34.40 -20.89 -1.86
CA ARG A 322 -34.74 -20.35 -0.54
C ARG A 322 -35.51 -21.41 0.24
N ASN A 323 -34.99 -21.84 1.39
CA ASN A 323 -35.81 -22.53 2.38
C ASN A 323 -36.79 -21.51 2.96
N LYS A 324 -38.00 -21.44 2.41
CA LYS A 324 -39.09 -20.72 3.06
C LYS A 324 -39.42 -21.47 4.35
N PRO A 325 -39.38 -20.84 5.54
CA PRO A 325 -40.00 -21.43 6.71
C PRO A 325 -41.49 -21.63 6.41
N GLU A 326 -42.02 -22.83 6.67
CA GLU A 326 -43.44 -23.13 6.57
C GLU A 326 -44.23 -22.09 7.38
N GLY A 327 -45.04 -21.28 6.71
CA GLY A 327 -45.93 -20.30 7.34
C GLY A 327 -45.73 -18.82 6.97
N ALA A 328 -44.77 -18.47 6.10
CA ALA A 328 -44.65 -17.08 5.63
C ALA A 328 -45.67 -16.77 4.50
N THR A 329 -46.72 -16.02 4.84
CA THR A 329 -47.69 -15.41 3.92
C THR A 329 -46.99 -14.56 2.86
N PRO A 330 -47.42 -14.52 1.58
CA PRO A 330 -46.77 -13.71 0.56
C PRO A 330 -47.06 -12.23 0.85
N ALA A 331 -46.06 -11.49 1.34
CA ALA A 331 -46.08 -10.04 1.26
C ALA A 331 -45.91 -9.66 -0.21
N GLY A 332 -46.91 -8.94 -0.73
CA GLY A 332 -47.04 -8.56 -2.12
C GLY A 332 -45.84 -7.77 -2.64
N ALA A 333 -45.67 -7.85 -3.96
CA ALA A 333 -44.76 -7.01 -4.71
C ALA A 333 -44.94 -5.54 -4.30
N ALA A 334 -43.89 -4.94 -3.75
CA ALA A 334 -43.79 -3.50 -3.65
C ALA A 334 -43.55 -2.97 -5.07
N SER A 335 -44.56 -2.33 -5.64
CA SER A 335 -44.43 -1.51 -6.84
C SER A 335 -43.37 -0.43 -6.64
N PRO A 336 -42.72 0.05 -7.72
CA PRO A 336 -41.72 1.11 -7.62
C PRO A 336 -42.39 2.38 -7.08
N SER A 337 -41.82 2.96 -6.04
CA SER A 337 -42.18 4.29 -5.58
C SER A 337 -41.88 5.30 -6.69
N GLU A 338 -42.92 5.91 -7.25
CA GLU A 338 -42.83 7.09 -8.11
C GLU A 338 -42.13 8.22 -7.32
N GLU A 339 -41.11 8.81 -7.93
CA GLU A 339 -40.51 10.07 -7.50
C GLU A 339 -41.60 11.17 -7.54
N PRO A 340 -41.74 12.02 -6.51
CA PRO A 340 -42.61 13.16 -6.61
C PRO A 340 -41.94 14.22 -7.50
N SER A 341 -42.58 14.47 -8.64
CA SER A 341 -42.32 15.60 -9.53
C SER A 341 -42.52 16.93 -8.80
N ASP A 342 -41.51 17.80 -8.89
CA ASP A 342 -41.68 19.24 -8.70
C ASP A 342 -42.61 19.79 -9.80
N GLU A 343 -43.72 20.45 -9.42
CA GLU A 343 -44.16 21.76 -9.94
C GLU A 343 -45.58 22.15 -9.43
N GLU A 344 -45.59 23.26 -8.68
CA GLU A 344 -46.56 24.36 -8.57
C GLU A 344 -48.09 24.16 -8.58
N ALA A 345 -48.77 24.74 -7.57
CA ALA A 345 -49.68 25.89 -7.75
C ALA A 345 -50.47 26.25 -6.45
N ASN A 346 -50.13 27.38 -5.82
CA ASN A 346 -51.04 28.52 -5.57
C ASN A 346 -50.36 29.64 -4.77
#